data_AF-A0A832IV47-F1
#
_entry.id   AF-A0A832IV47-F1
#
_cell.length_a   1.000
_cell.length_b   1.000
_cell.length_c   1.000
_cell.angle_alpha   90.00
_cell.angle_beta   90.00
_cell.angle_gamma   90.00
#
_symmetry.space_group_name_H-M   'P 1'
#
loop_
_entity.id
_entity.type
_entity.pdbx_description
1 polymer ?
#
loop_
_entity_poly.entity_id
_entity_poly.type
_entity_poly.pdbx_seq_one_letter_code
_entity_poly.pdbx_strand_id
1 'polypeptide(L)' 'MFSWDDSPDLNITPLVDVMLVLMAILMVTAPTITFQEQIDLPQGSKTVKVTKPKTLTIRMDKNKKIYLKNDTY' A
#
# COMPACT_ATOMS: atom_id res chain seq x y z
N MET A 1 14.66 75.13 14.38
CA MET A 1 13.94 74.03 15.06
C MET A 1 14.09 72.81 14.16
N PHE A 2 14.81 71.77 14.60
CA PHE A 2 14.94 70.53 13.83
C PHE A 2 13.62 69.77 13.92
N SER A 3 12.98 69.54 12.77
CA SER A 3 11.77 68.73 12.64
C SER A 3 12.17 67.26 12.72
N TRP A 4 11.90 66.61 13.85
CA TRP A 4 12.12 65.19 14.10
C TRP A 4 10.99 64.30 13.56
N ASP A 5 10.39 64.68 12.43
CA ASP A 5 9.23 64.00 11.86
C ASP A 5 9.55 63.28 10.54
N ASP A 6 10.83 63.01 10.28
CA ASP A 6 11.24 62.20 9.13
C ASP A 6 11.09 60.71 9.50
N SER A 7 9.85 60.28 9.72
CA SER A 7 9.51 58.86 9.80
C SER A 7 9.62 58.30 8.39
N PRO A 8 10.53 57.36 8.10
CA PRO A 8 10.63 56.81 6.75
C PRO A 8 9.32 56.09 6.42
N ASP A 9 8.61 56.58 5.40
CA ASP A 9 7.42 55.90 4.86
C ASP A 9 7.83 54.51 4.39
N LEU A 10 7.34 53.49 5.10
CA LEU A 10 7.58 52.10 4.70
C LEU A 10 6.87 51.85 3.37
N ASN A 11 7.61 51.46 2.33
CA ASN A 11 7.01 51.13 1.05
C ASN A 11 6.12 49.88 1.18
N ILE A 12 4.80 50.08 1.21
CA ILE A 12 3.82 49.01 1.40
C ILE A 12 3.62 48.19 0.12
N THR A 13 3.89 48.75 -1.06
CA THR A 13 3.66 48.05 -2.34
C THR A 13 4.50 46.77 -2.49
N PRO A 14 5.82 46.77 -2.21
CA PRO A 14 6.60 45.53 -2.20
C PRO A 14 6.22 44.57 -1.07
N LEU A 15 5.77 45.10 0.08
CA LEU A 15 5.38 44.27 1.22
C LEU A 15 4.12 43.45 0.89
N VAL A 16 3.12 44.09 0.30
CA VAL A 16 1.87 43.42 -0.09
C VAL A 16 2.13 42.37 -1.16
N ASP A 17 3.03 42.63 -2.12
CA ASP A 17 3.41 41.66 -3.15
C ASP A 17 3.95 40.35 -2.55
N VAL A 18 4.90 40.46 -1.60
CA VAL A 18 5.44 39.29 -0.88
C VAL A 18 4.36 38.54 -0.12
N MET A 19 3.44 39.26 0.55
CA MET A 19 2.35 38.62 1.30
C MET A 19 1.36 37.89 0.38
N LEU A 20 1.04 38.46 -0.78
CA LEU A 20 0.16 37.83 -1.77
C LEU A 20 0.80 36.56 -2.37
N VAL A 21 2.11 36.60 -2.63
CA VAL A 21 2.86 35.40 -3.08
C VAL A 21 2.81 34.30 -2.03
N LEU A 22 3.00 34.62 -0.75
CA LEU A 22 2.89 33.64 0.34
C LEU A 22 1.49 33.01 0.43
N MET A 23 0.43 33.81 0.24
CA MET A 23 -0.94 33.30 0.19
C MET A 23 -1.16 32.36 -1.01
N ALA A 24 -0.65 32.72 -2.19
CA ALA A 24 -0.77 31.89 -3.38
C ALA A 24 -0.05 30.54 -3.22
N ILE A 25 1.15 30.53 -2.61
CA ILE A 25 1.88 29.29 -2.28
C ILE A 25 1.04 28.42 -1.34
N LEU A 26 0.46 28.98 -0.28
CA LEU A 26 -0.38 28.23 0.66
C LEU A 26 -1.63 27.64 -0.04
N MET A 27 -2.25 28.41 -0.92
CA MET A 27 -3.43 28.00 -1.69
C MET A 27 -3.13 26.85 -2.65
N VAL A 28 -1.95 26.80 -3.27
CA VAL A 28 -1.53 25.73 -4.20
C VAL A 28 -1.05 24.48 -3.45
N THR A 29 -0.38 24.66 -2.31
CA THR A 29 0.15 23.53 -1.52
C THR A 29 -0.93 22.78 -0.75
N ALA A 30 -1.99 23.46 -0.28
CA ALA A 30 -3.12 22.84 0.44
C ALA A 30 -3.85 21.70 -0.31
N PRO A 31 -4.26 21.83 -1.60
CA PRO A 31 -4.92 20.74 -2.33
C PRO A 31 -3.98 19.58 -2.66
N THR A 32 -2.67 19.73 -2.46
CA THR A 32 -1.67 18.68 -2.74
C THR A 32 -1.63 17.60 -1.63
N ILE A 33 -2.38 17.75 -0.54
CA ILE A 33 -2.55 16.70 0.48
C ILE A 33 -3.53 15.64 -0.06
N THR A 34 -3.11 14.88 -1.06
CA THR A 34 -3.83 13.70 -1.53
C THR A 34 -3.41 12.52 -0.67
N PHE A 35 -4.26 12.13 0.29
CA PHE A 35 -4.12 10.85 0.98
C PHE A 35 -4.24 9.73 -0.06
N GLN A 36 -3.17 8.94 -0.20
CA GLN A 36 -3.19 7.70 -0.97
C GLN A 36 -4.14 6.72 -0.27
N GLU A 37 -5.21 6.35 -0.97
CA GLU A 37 -6.14 5.32 -0.54
C GLU A 37 -5.38 3.99 -0.41
N GLN A 38 -5.63 3.23 0.67
CA GLN A 38 -5.07 1.89 0.80
C GLN A 38 -5.78 0.97 -0.18
N ILE A 39 -5.09 0.64 -1.27
CA ILE A 39 -5.52 -0.38 -2.21
C ILE A 39 -5.32 -1.73 -1.52
N ASP A 40 -6.42 -2.39 -1.17
CA ASP A 40 -6.38 -3.73 -0.60
C ASP A 40 -6.36 -4.76 -1.75
N LEU A 41 -5.22 -5.43 -1.94
CA LEU A 41 -5.07 -6.43 -2.99
C LEU A 41 -5.90 -7.67 -2.62
N PRO A 42 -6.78 -8.17 -3.51
CA PRO A 42 -7.55 -9.38 -3.21
C PRO A 42 -6.61 -10.57 -3.05
N GLN A 43 -6.72 -11.26 -1.92
CA GLN A 43 -5.98 -12.50 -1.75
C GLN A 43 -6.50 -13.53 -2.75
N GLY A 44 -5.64 -13.92 -3.69
CA GLY A 44 -5.94 -14.94 -4.69
C GLY A 44 -6.53 -16.19 -4.05
N SER A 45 -7.50 -16.79 -4.74
CA SER A 45 -8.20 -18.00 -4.30
C SER A 45 -7.20 -19.01 -3.74
N LYS A 46 -7.41 -19.43 -2.49
CA LYS A 46 -6.68 -20.52 -1.87
C LYS A 46 -6.82 -21.72 -2.81
N THR A 47 -5.77 -22.05 -3.54
CA THR A 47 -5.73 -23.27 -4.32
C THR A 47 -6.11 -24.39 -3.36
N VAL A 48 -7.30 -24.96 -3.58
CA VAL A 48 -7.85 -26.03 -2.77
C VAL A 48 -6.74 -27.06 -2.62
N LYS A 49 -6.42 -27.42 -1.36
CA LYS A 49 -5.41 -28.43 -1.04
C LYS A 49 -5.53 -29.57 -2.05
N VAL A 50 -4.48 -29.79 -2.85
CA VAL A 50 -4.39 -31.00 -3.64
C VAL A 50 -4.41 -32.15 -2.64
N THR A 51 -5.55 -32.80 -2.53
CA THR A 51 -5.74 -33.95 -1.65
C THR A 51 -4.66 -34.96 -2.02
N LYS A 52 -3.86 -35.35 -1.03
CA LYS A 52 -2.75 -36.31 -1.22
C LYS A 52 -3.26 -37.53 -2.00
N PRO A 53 -2.53 -38.01 -3.01
CA PRO A 53 -2.94 -39.20 -3.75
C PRO A 53 -3.14 -40.36 -2.76
N LYS A 54 -4.22 -41.12 -2.94
CA LYS A 54 -4.53 -42.27 -2.08
C LYS A 54 -3.35 -43.24 -2.11
N THR A 55 -2.78 -43.56 -0.95
CA THR A 55 -1.68 -44.53 -0.84
C THR A 55 -2.20 -45.94 -1.13
N LEU A 56 -1.60 -46.60 -2.13
CA LEU A 56 -1.90 -48.00 -2.47
C LEU A 56 -0.93 -48.90 -1.72
N THR A 57 -1.44 -49.77 -0.85
CA THR A 57 -0.62 -50.74 -0.11
C THR A 57 -0.70 -52.10 -0.79
N ILE A 58 0.43 -52.58 -1.27
CA ILE A 58 0.59 -53.92 -1.87
C ILE A 58 1.32 -54.80 -0.85
N ARG A 59 0.79 -55.98 -0.54
CA ARG A 59 1.46 -56.97 0.32
C ARG A 59 1.67 -58.26 -0.46
N MET A 60 2.82 -58.91 -0.26
CA MET A 60 3.12 -60.21 -0.84
C MET A 60 3.52 -61.19 0.26
N ASP A 61 2.94 -62.39 0.26
CA ASP A 61 3.34 -63.45 1.19
C ASP A 61 4.48 -64.32 0.63
N LYS A 62 5.05 -65.20 1.46
CA LYS A 62 6.13 -66.12 1.05
C LYS A 62 5.68 -67.14 -0.01
N ASN A 63 4.37 -67.30 -0.19
CA ASN A 63 3.75 -68.17 -1.20
C ASN A 63 3.49 -67.41 -2.52
N LYS A 64 4.04 -66.20 -2.67
CA LYS A 64 3.91 -65.31 -3.83
C LYS A 64 2.48 -64.81 -4.07
N LYS A 65 1.59 -64.88 -3.09
CA LYS A 65 0.24 -64.34 -3.20
C LYS A 65 0.26 -62.83 -2.97
N ILE A 66 -0.40 -62.06 -3.84
CA ILE A 66 -0.40 -60.60 -3.81
C ILE A 66 -1.75 -60.11 -3.29
N TYR A 67 -1.71 -59.26 -2.27
CA TYR A 67 -2.89 -58.65 -1.67
C TYR A 67 -2.90 -57.16 -1.99
N LEU A 68 -3.96 -56.72 -2.66
CA LEU A 68 -4.19 -55.33 -3.04
C LEU A 68 -5.47 -54.85 -2.35
N LYS A 69 -5.31 -54.11 -1.25
CA LYS A 69 -6.42 -53.75 -0.33
C LYS A 69 -7.20 -54.99 0.14
N ASN A 70 -8.32 -55.28 -0.51
CA ASN A 70 -9.23 -56.40 -0.18
C ASN A 70 -9.23 -57.49 -1.25
N ASP A 71 -8.56 -57.28 -2.40
CA ASP A 71 -8.49 -58.24 -3.49
C ASP A 71 -7.20 -59.05 -3.38
N THR A 72 -7.28 -60.34 -3.71
CA THR A 72 -6.13 -61.26 -3.67
C THR A 72 -5.89 -61.85 -5.05
N TYR A 73 -4.64 -61.76 -5.51
CA TYR A 73 -4.14 -62.28 -6.78
C TYR A 73 -3.07 -63.35 -6.55
#